data_AF-A0A8T4J5L9-F1
#
_entry.id   AF-A0A8T4J5L9-F1
#
_cell.length_a   1.000
_cell.length_b   1.000
_cell.length_c   1.000
_cell.angle_alpha   90.00
_cell.angle_beta   90.00
_cell.angle_gamma   90.00
#
_symmetry.space_group_name_H-M   'P 1'
#
loop_
_entity.id
_entity.type
_entity.pdbx_description
1 polymer ?
#
loop_
_entity_poly.entity_id
_entity_poly.type
_entity_poly.pdbx_seq_one_letter_code
_entity_poly.pdbx_strand_id
1 'polypeptide(L)'
;ALVHGFASWDPQVRIGGVILNKVGSDRHEALLREALEESGVPVLGVLRRAEQVAVPSRHLGLVPVAERRGDALAAVAAMREQVMAGCDLEGLMALARSAPSVT
;
A
#
# COMPACT_ATOMS: atom_id res chain seq x y z
N ALA A 1 2.01 -6.93 15.84
CA ALA A 1 3.17 -7.85 15.73
C ALA A 1 4.04 -7.58 14.50
N LEU A 2 3.55 -7.73 13.25
CA LEU A 2 4.39 -7.59 12.04
C LEU A 2 5.07 -6.22 11.89
N VAL A 3 4.29 -5.13 11.96
CA VAL A 3 4.85 -3.76 11.79
C VAL A 3 5.90 -3.46 12.85
N HIS A 4 5.58 -3.72 14.12
CA HIS A 4 6.53 -3.58 15.21
C HIS A 4 7.79 -4.44 14.99
N GLY A 5 7.63 -5.70 14.59
CA GLY A 5 8.74 -6.61 14.32
C GLY A 5 9.67 -6.09 13.21
N PHE A 6 9.13 -5.55 12.11
CA PHE A 6 9.94 -4.93 11.07
C PHE A 6 10.63 -3.65 11.56
N ALA A 7 9.90 -2.81 12.32
CA ALA A 7 10.44 -1.56 12.84
C ALA A 7 11.55 -1.77 13.89
N SER A 8 11.53 -2.89 14.62
CA SER A 8 12.51 -3.19 15.67
C SER A 8 13.64 -4.13 15.22
N TRP A 9 13.56 -4.75 14.03
CA TRP A 9 14.48 -5.82 13.63
C TRP A 9 15.86 -5.29 13.21
N ASP A 10 15.91 -4.35 12.27
CA ASP A 10 17.15 -3.76 11.79
C ASP A 10 17.14 -2.24 12.07
N PRO A 11 17.96 -1.74 13.01
CA PRO A 11 17.99 -0.33 13.36
C PRO A 11 18.53 0.57 12.24
N GLN A 12 19.16 -0.01 11.20
CA GLN A 12 19.59 0.74 10.01
C GLN A 12 18.43 1.01 9.04
N VAL A 13 17.33 0.26 9.15
CA VAL A 13 16.16 0.39 8.28
C VAL A 13 15.09 1.21 8.98
N ARG A 14 14.80 2.40 8.44
CA ARG A 14 13.70 3.24 8.91
C ARG A 14 12.39 2.88 8.23
N ILE A 15 11.43 2.33 8.98
CA ILE A 15 10.05 2.17 8.53
C ILE A 15 9.34 3.53 8.63
N GLY A 16 9.21 4.23 7.51
CA GLY A 16 8.63 5.58 7.46
C GLY A 16 7.09 5.63 7.52
N GLY A 17 6.42 4.50 7.39
CA GLY A 17 4.96 4.39 7.42
C GLY A 17 4.46 3.10 6.80
N VAL A 18 3.16 2.85 6.93
CA VAL A 18 2.48 1.69 6.35
C VAL A 18 1.23 2.09 5.57
N ILE A 19 0.90 1.31 4.55
CA ILE A 19 -0.38 1.35 3.86
C ILE A 19 -1.14 0.08 4.21
N LEU A 20 -2.34 0.21 4.78
CA LEU A 20 -3.19 -0.93 5.11
C LEU A 20 -3.83 -1.46 3.84
N ASN A 21 -3.49 -2.69 3.46
CA ASN A 21 -3.97 -3.29 2.22
C ASN A 21 -5.19 -4.20 2.45
N LYS A 22 -6.13 -4.21 1.50
CA LYS A 22 -7.34 -5.05 1.48
C LYS A 22 -8.21 -4.90 2.73
N VAL A 23 -8.38 -3.67 3.22
CA VAL A 23 -9.22 -3.39 4.39
C VAL A 23 -10.71 -3.57 4.02
N GLY A 24 -11.44 -4.27 4.89
CA GLY A 24 -12.80 -4.75 4.59
C GLY A 24 -13.92 -3.79 4.97
N SER A 25 -13.71 -2.92 5.97
CA SER A 25 -14.71 -1.97 6.47
C SER A 25 -14.06 -0.87 7.32
N ASP A 26 -14.81 0.18 7.65
CA ASP A 26 -14.34 1.25 8.55
C ASP A 26 -14.04 0.72 9.95
N ARG A 27 -14.84 -0.23 10.46
CA ARG A 27 -14.57 -0.91 11.73
C ARG A 27 -13.26 -1.69 11.68
N HIS A 28 -12.99 -2.39 10.57
CA HIS A 28 -11.72 -3.10 10.39
C HIS A 28 -10.55 -2.11 10.34
N GLU A 29 -10.71 -0.96 9.68
CA GLU A 29 -9.69 0.08 9.68
C GLU A 29 -9.40 0.62 11.08
N ALA A 30 -10.43 0.96 11.86
CA ALA A 30 -10.27 1.46 13.21
C ALA A 30 -9.47 0.48 14.09
N LEU A 31 -9.82 -0.82 14.03
CA LEU A 31 -9.10 -1.87 14.74
C LEU A 31 -7.63 -1.99 14.30
N LEU A 32 -7.36 -1.84 12.99
CA LEU A 32 -5.98 -1.87 12.49
C LEU A 32 -5.17 -0.65 12.95
N ARG A 33 -5.79 0.54 12.99
CA ARG A 33 -5.14 1.76 13.47
C ARG A 33 -4.82 1.66 14.95
N GLU A 34 -5.79 1.24 15.76
CA GLU A 34 -5.62 0.99 17.20
C GLU A 34 -4.47 0.00 17.45
N ALA A 35 -4.44 -1.11 16.73
CA ALA A 35 -3.39 -2.12 16.85
C ALA A 35 -1.98 -1.64 16.42
N LEU A 36 -1.89 -0.49 15.75
CA LEU A 36 -0.65 0.12 15.28
C LEU A 36 -0.22 1.34 16.11
N GLU A 37 -1.06 1.87 17.01
CA GLU A 37 -0.74 3.05 17.82
C GLU A 37 0.57 2.88 18.59
N GLU A 38 0.76 1.73 19.24
CA GLU A 38 1.96 1.42 20.02
C GLU A 38 3.21 1.19 19.16
N SER A 39 3.06 0.99 17.85
CA SER A 39 4.22 0.78 16.97
C SER A 39 4.97 2.07 16.64
N GLY A 40 4.34 3.24 16.83
CA GLY A 40 4.89 4.54 16.43
C GLY A 40 5.03 4.73 14.91
N VAL A 41 4.60 3.76 14.10
CA VAL A 41 4.67 3.82 12.64
C VAL A 41 3.38 4.43 12.08
N PRO A 42 3.46 5.55 11.34
CA PRO A 42 2.26 6.21 10.83
C PRO A 42 1.57 5.38 9.74
N VAL A 43 0.25 5.38 9.74
CA VAL A 43 -0.56 4.84 8.64
C VAL A 43 -0.75 5.92 7.59
N LEU A 44 -0.07 5.76 6.45
CA LEU A 44 -0.08 6.71 5.32
C LEU A 44 -1.16 6.40 4.29
N GLY A 45 -1.92 5.32 4.47
CA GLY A 45 -3.06 5.04 3.60
C GLY A 45 -3.77 3.75 3.92
N VAL A 46 -4.96 3.62 3.34
CA VAL A 46 -5.85 2.47 3.48
C VAL A 46 -6.46 2.14 2.13
N LEU A 47 -6.16 0.95 1.62
CA LEU A 47 -6.72 0.42 0.38
C LEU A 47 -7.84 -0.56 0.72
N ARG A 48 -9.07 -0.21 0.32
CA ARG A 48 -10.24 -1.09 0.47
C ARG A 48 -10.12 -2.27 -0.48
N ARG A 49 -10.66 -3.41 -0.09
CA ARG A 49 -10.79 -4.56 -1.01
C ARG A 49 -11.64 -4.15 -2.23
N ALA A 50 -11.06 -4.24 -3.42
CA ALA A 50 -11.76 -4.04 -4.68
C ALA A 50 -11.42 -5.17 -5.67
N GLU A 51 -12.44 -5.83 -6.21
CA GLU A 51 -12.25 -6.90 -7.19
C GLU A 51 -11.72 -6.38 -8.53
N GLN A 52 -12.02 -5.12 -8.85
CA GLN A 52 -11.60 -4.45 -10.10
C GLN A 52 -10.09 -4.21 -10.20
N VAL A 53 -9.34 -4.41 -9.10
CA VAL A 53 -7.87 -4.26 -9.04
C VAL A 53 -7.15 -5.60 -9.29
N ALA A 54 -7.89 -6.69 -9.48
CA ALA A 54 -7.29 -8.01 -9.72
C ALA A 54 -6.58 -8.04 -11.09
N VAL A 55 -5.25 -8.12 -11.08
CA VAL A 55 -4.46 -8.36 -12.29
C VAL A 55 -4.44 -9.86 -12.58
N PRO A 56 -4.86 -10.31 -13.78
CA PRO A 56 -4.87 -11.72 -14.11
C PRO A 56 -3.44 -12.29 -14.13
N SER A 57 -3.23 -13.35 -13.35
CA SER A 57 -2.00 -14.14 -13.32
C SER A 57 -2.18 -15.47 -14.03
N ARG A 58 -1.15 -15.94 -14.75
CA ARG A 58 -1.00 -17.34 -15.20
C ARG A 58 -0.02 -18.08 -14.28
N HIS A 59 0.03 -19.41 -14.41
CA HIS A 59 0.76 -20.32 -13.52
C HIS A 59 2.22 -19.92 -13.18
N LEU A 60 2.87 -19.09 -14.01
CA LEU A 60 4.25 -18.63 -13.81
C LEU A 60 4.47 -17.12 -14.04
N GLY A 61 3.43 -16.29 -13.99
CA GLY A 61 3.63 -14.84 -14.10
C GLY A 61 2.40 -14.04 -14.46
N LEU A 62 2.56 -12.73 -14.52
CA LEU A 62 1.52 -11.82 -14.99
C LEU A 62 1.25 -12.03 -16.47
N VAL A 63 0.00 -11.82 -16.88
CA VAL A 63 -0.32 -11.72 -18.31
C VAL A 63 0.20 -10.37 -18.83
N PRO A 64 1.00 -10.33 -19.91
CA PRO A 64 1.53 -9.10 -20.47
C PRO A 64 0.43 -8.11 -20.86
N VAL A 65 0.68 -6.83 -20.60
CA VAL A 65 -0.24 -5.73 -20.95
C VAL A 65 -0.61 -5.73 -22.44
N ALA A 66 0.32 -6.14 -23.31
CA ALA A 66 0.09 -6.25 -24.76
C ALA A 66 -1.02 -7.26 -25.12
N GLU A 67 -1.21 -8.30 -24.30
CA GLU A 67 -2.22 -9.35 -24.53
C GLU A 67 -3.62 -8.92 -24.02
N ARG A 68 -3.73 -7.92 -23.12
CA ARG A 68 -4.99 -7.45 -22.52
C ARG A 68 -4.98 -5.94 -22.22
N ARG A 69 -4.74 -5.13 -23.24
CA ARG A 69 -4.54 -3.68 -23.08
C ARG A 69 -5.74 -2.96 -22.42
N GLY A 70 -6.97 -3.33 -22.80
CA GLY A 70 -8.19 -2.74 -22.24
C GLY A 70 -8.32 -2.98 -20.73
N ASP A 71 -8.27 -4.25 -20.32
CA ASP A 71 -8.37 -4.67 -18.92
C ASP A 71 -7.24 -4.07 -18.06
N ALA A 72 -6.02 -4.02 -18.60
CA ALA A 72 -4.88 -3.43 -17.91
C ALA A 72 -5.07 -1.92 -17.65
N LEU A 73 -5.58 -1.18 -18.64
CA LEU A 73 -5.87 0.24 -18.48
C LEU A 73 -6.99 0.49 -17.45
N ALA A 74 -8.04 -0.34 -17.48
CA ALA A 74 -9.13 -0.27 -16.50
C ALA A 74 -8.63 -0.55 -15.08
N ALA A 75 -7.79 -1.58 -14.92
CA ALA A 75 -7.19 -1.91 -13.62
C ALA A 75 -6.30 -0.78 -13.09
N VAL A 76 -5.47 -0.16 -13.94
CA VAL A 76 -4.64 1.00 -13.56
C VAL A 76 -5.50 2.19 -13.15
N ALA A 77 -6.59 2.47 -13.87
CA ALA A 77 -7.52 3.53 -13.51
C ALA A 77 -8.19 3.26 -12.15
N ALA A 78 -8.64 2.02 -11.89
CA ALA A 78 -9.21 1.64 -10.61
C ALA A 78 -8.18 1.76 -9.47
N MET A 79 -6.92 1.32 -9.68
CA MET A 79 -5.83 1.50 -8.72
C MET A 79 -5.57 2.97 -8.42
N ARG A 80 -5.56 3.83 -9.45
CA ARG A 80 -5.40 5.28 -9.27
C ARG A 80 -6.47 5.83 -8.34
N GLU A 81 -7.74 5.54 -8.61
CA GLU A 81 -8.85 6.03 -7.77
C GLU A 81 -8.73 5.54 -6.33
N GLN A 82 -8.36 4.28 -6.12
CA GLN A 82 -8.15 3.75 -4.77
C GLN A 82 -7.01 4.45 -4.02
N VAL A 83 -5.89 4.69 -4.70
CA VAL A 83 -4.73 5.37 -4.09
C VAL A 83 -5.05 6.84 -3.81
N MET A 84 -5.70 7.53 -4.75
CA MET A 84 -6.10 8.94 -4.58
C MET A 84 -7.08 9.12 -3.41
N ALA A 85 -8.02 8.20 -3.24
CA ALA A 85 -9.01 8.28 -2.17
C ALA A 85 -8.49 7.74 -0.83
N GLY A 86 -7.57 6.77 -0.87
CA GLY A 86 -7.16 5.99 0.30
C GLY A 86 -5.82 6.38 0.91
N CYS A 87 -4.95 7.10 0.20
CA CYS A 87 -3.59 7.39 0.65
C CYS A 87 -3.33 8.90 0.83
N ASP A 88 -2.54 9.22 1.86
CA ASP A 88 -1.93 10.54 2.03
C ASP A 88 -0.76 10.68 1.04
N LEU A 89 -1.06 11.17 -0.15
CA LEU A 89 -0.07 11.36 -1.21
C LEU A 89 0.96 12.45 -0.87
N GLU A 90 0.56 13.47 -0.12
CA GLU A 90 1.49 14.52 0.31
C GLU A 90 2.51 13.96 1.30
N GLY A 91 2.03 13.24 2.33
CA GLY A 91 2.87 12.54 3.29
C GLY A 91 3.79 11.50 2.65
N LEU A 92 3.27 10.72 1.69
CA LEU A 92 4.09 9.76 0.91
C LEU A 92 5.20 10.46 0.13
N MET A 93 4.89 11.56 -0.56
CA MET A 93 5.89 12.33 -1.32
C MET A 93 6.90 13.04 -0.41
N ALA A 94 6.47 13.54 0.75
CA ALA A 94 7.36 14.09 1.76
C ALA A 94 8.32 13.01 2.32
N LEU A 95 7.80 11.83 2.64
CA LEU A 95 8.60 10.70 3.09
C LEU A 95 9.61 10.26 2.01
N ALA A 96 9.18 10.11 0.77
CA ALA A 96 10.05 9.73 -0.34
C ALA A 96 11.20 10.73 -0.54
N ARG A 97 10.93 12.03 -0.42
CA ARG A 97 11.95 13.09 -0.52
C ARG A 97 12.96 13.11 0.63
N SER A 98 12.65 12.48 1.75
CA SER A 98 13.59 12.34 2.88
C SER A 98 14.58 11.19 2.70
N ALA A 99 14.43 10.36 1.65
CA ALA A 99 15.37 9.29 1.37
C ALA A 99 16.73 9.86 0.89
N PRO A 100 17.86 9.26 1.30
CA PRO A 100 19.16 9.61 0.76
C PRO A 100 19.21 9.30 -0.74
N SER A 101 20.10 9.97 -1.46
CA SER A 101 20.37 9.66 -2.87
C SER A 101 20.77 8.19 -3.01
N VAL A 102 20.16 7.50 -3.97
CA VAL A 102 20.62 6.16 -4.37
C VAL A 102 21.95 6.35 -5.08
N THR A 103 23.03 5.90 -4.45
CA THR A 103 24.38 5.85 -5.05
C THR A 103 24.48 4.69 -6.03
#